data_AF-A0A8H2K5W2-F1
#
_entry.id   AF-A0A8H2K5W2-F1
#
_cell.length_a   1.000
_cell.length_b   1.000
_cell.length_c   1.000
_cell.angle_alpha   90.00
_cell.angle_beta   90.00
_cell.angle_gamma   90.00
#
_symmetry.space_group_name_H-M   'P 1'
#
loop_
_entity.id
_entity.type
_entity.pdbx_description
1 polymer ?
#
loop_
_entity_poly.entity_id
_entity_poly.type
_entity_poly.pdbx_seq_one_letter_code
_entity_poly.pdbx_strand_id
1 'polypeptide(L)'
;MMESFKGAHTGNQSIIRSNATELFGTDPRRASLGSANGALGSSDRKGLFVTDERADFDVDDAVILLVGSDPGPRERQGQIRGITRLEKLVFLLERETSAGGAMTESADFEPYNFGPFSQKVYQALTTLTAAGLLNDTAETSASNEDQYEIAQIVGVDAAPAEYSTRDFELTELGRDYFAVLTRELPKVTVSEAADLRKRFAGWSLRQLVRYVYERYDDYTKNSLIREDILGKE
;
A
#
# COMPACT_ATOMS: atom_id res chain seq x y z
N MET A 1 11.30 -36.70 -32.43
CA MET A 1 11.73 -36.60 -31.02
C MET A 1 11.12 -35.31 -30.48
N MET A 2 9.97 -35.40 -29.81
CA MET A 2 9.82 -35.60 -28.35
C MET A 2 10.23 -34.31 -27.61
N GLU A 3 9.43 -33.66 -26.77
CA GLU A 3 8.10 -33.93 -26.22
C GLU A 3 7.42 -32.61 -25.80
N SER A 4 6.10 -32.69 -25.63
CA SER A 4 5.20 -31.67 -25.13
C SER A 4 5.43 -31.34 -23.65
N PHE A 5 5.18 -30.09 -23.25
CA PHE A 5 4.61 -29.79 -21.94
C PHE A 5 3.56 -28.70 -22.06
N LYS A 6 2.28 -29.12 -21.96
CA LYS A 6 1.14 -28.29 -21.60
C LYS A 6 1.23 -28.02 -20.10
N GLY A 7 1.28 -26.76 -19.71
CA GLY A 7 1.05 -26.32 -18.32
C GLY A 7 -0.05 -25.27 -18.33
N ALA A 8 -1.21 -25.63 -17.80
CA ALA A 8 -2.33 -24.71 -17.62
C ALA A 8 -2.01 -23.71 -16.51
N HIS A 9 -2.04 -22.42 -16.83
CA HIS A 9 -2.15 -21.37 -15.83
C HIS A 9 -3.55 -20.77 -15.88
N THR A 10 -4.39 -21.25 -14.97
CA THR A 10 -5.59 -20.59 -14.48
C THR A 10 -5.15 -19.31 -13.78
N GLY A 11 -5.09 -18.21 -14.54
CA GLY A 11 -4.87 -16.87 -14.01
C GLY A 11 -6.14 -16.38 -13.32
N ASN A 12 -6.05 -16.29 -12.00
CA ASN A 12 -7.08 -15.82 -11.08
C ASN A 12 -7.49 -14.39 -11.45
N GLN A 13 -8.79 -14.16 -11.65
CA GLN A 13 -9.29 -12.85 -12.06
C GLN A 13 -9.32 -11.91 -10.85
N SER A 14 -8.54 -10.83 -10.95
CA SER A 14 -8.52 -9.68 -10.06
C SER A 14 -9.91 -9.05 -9.89
N ILE A 15 -10.19 -8.58 -8.66
CA ILE A 15 -11.44 -7.97 -8.17
C ILE A 15 -11.77 -6.62 -8.85
N ILE A 16 -11.00 -6.19 -9.86
CA ILE A 16 -11.26 -4.94 -10.60
C ILE A 16 -12.34 -5.09 -11.70
N ARG A 17 -13.05 -6.23 -11.80
CA ARG A 17 -14.20 -6.33 -12.73
C ARG A 17 -15.47 -6.84 -12.07
N SER A 18 -16.50 -6.02 -12.23
CA SER A 18 -17.92 -6.28 -11.93
C SER A 18 -18.33 -5.95 -10.50
N ASN A 19 -18.63 -4.67 -10.21
CA ASN A 19 -19.70 -4.28 -9.27
C ASN A 19 -20.04 -2.77 -9.24
N ALA A 20 -19.77 -2.02 -10.30
CA ALA A 20 -20.17 -0.60 -10.39
C ALA A 20 -21.60 -0.39 -10.94
N THR A 21 -22.40 -1.45 -11.16
CA THR A 21 -23.71 -1.33 -11.82
C THR A 21 -24.90 -1.92 -11.04
N GLU A 22 -24.70 -2.65 -9.95
CA GLU A 22 -25.81 -3.32 -9.23
C GLU A 22 -26.20 -2.68 -7.88
N LEU A 23 -25.57 -1.59 -7.46
CA LEU A 23 -25.86 -0.98 -6.15
C LEU A 23 -27.11 -0.06 -6.11
N PHE A 24 -27.86 0.07 -7.21
CA PHE A 24 -29.10 0.86 -7.24
C PHE A 24 -30.26 0.06 -7.86
N GLY A 25 -30.82 -0.86 -7.07
CA GLY A 25 -32.07 -1.56 -7.37
C GLY A 25 -32.92 -1.72 -6.11
N THR A 26 -33.98 -0.92 -6.01
CA THR A 26 -34.99 -0.95 -4.94
C THR A 26 -35.98 -2.11 -5.14
N ASP A 27 -36.20 -2.98 -4.15
CA ASP A 27 -37.55 -3.48 -3.78
C ASP A 27 -37.54 -4.25 -2.43
N PRO A 28 -38.32 -3.82 -1.41
CA PRO A 28 -38.52 -4.55 -0.17
C PRO A 28 -39.77 -5.43 -0.23
N ARG A 29 -39.63 -6.76 -0.17
CA ARG A 29 -40.66 -7.71 0.34
C ARG A 29 -40.22 -9.18 0.24
N ARG A 30 -39.97 -9.83 1.39
CA ARG A 30 -40.56 -11.15 1.76
C ARG A 30 -40.09 -11.64 3.13
N ALA A 31 -41.04 -11.71 4.05
CA ALA A 31 -41.01 -12.53 5.26
C ALA A 31 -41.57 -13.92 4.97
N SER A 32 -41.08 -14.96 5.67
CA SER A 32 -41.86 -16.08 6.26
C SER A 32 -41.06 -17.39 6.41
N LEU A 33 -40.76 -17.73 7.66
CA LEU A 33 -40.96 -19.02 8.36
C LEU A 33 -40.90 -20.37 7.60
N GLY A 34 -40.11 -21.30 8.16
CA GLY A 34 -40.24 -22.75 7.96
C GLY A 34 -39.28 -23.55 8.85
N SER A 35 -39.80 -24.15 9.92
CA SER A 35 -39.12 -25.08 10.84
C SER A 35 -39.25 -26.53 10.35
N ALA A 36 -38.18 -27.34 10.45
CA ALA A 36 -38.26 -28.80 10.49
C ALA A 36 -37.00 -29.43 11.09
N ASN A 37 -37.21 -30.24 12.13
CA ASN A 37 -36.26 -31.17 12.74
C ASN A 37 -36.03 -32.42 11.88
N GLY A 38 -34.83 -33.01 11.94
CA GLY A 38 -34.53 -34.37 11.48
C GLY A 38 -33.10 -34.78 11.85
N ALA A 39 -32.94 -35.90 12.56
CA ALA A 39 -31.72 -36.32 13.25
C ALA A 39 -30.95 -37.46 12.55
N LEU A 40 -29.71 -37.68 13.05
CA LEU A 40 -28.80 -38.85 12.95
C LEU A 40 -27.88 -38.99 11.72
N GLY A 41 -26.58 -39.16 12.01
CA GLY A 41 -25.63 -39.79 11.06
C GLY A 41 -24.15 -39.43 11.23
N SER A 42 -23.46 -40.11 12.16
CA SER A 42 -22.03 -40.46 12.20
C SER A 42 -20.95 -39.50 11.67
N SER A 43 -20.11 -39.07 12.63
CA SER A 43 -18.64 -39.22 12.61
C SER A 43 -17.91 -39.12 11.27
N ASP A 44 -17.48 -37.92 10.92
CA ASP A 44 -16.20 -37.68 10.26
C ASP A 44 -15.76 -36.23 10.54
N ARG A 45 -15.18 -35.99 11.72
CA ARG A 45 -14.42 -34.76 11.98
C ARG A 45 -13.06 -34.91 11.32
N LYS A 46 -13.01 -34.74 10.00
CA LYS A 46 -11.76 -34.58 9.27
C LYS A 46 -11.59 -33.11 8.94
N GLY A 47 -10.74 -32.46 9.73
CA GLY A 47 -10.09 -31.19 9.46
C GLY A 47 -10.91 -30.19 8.66
N LEU A 48 -11.72 -29.40 9.36
CA LEU A 48 -12.08 -28.07 8.89
C LEU A 48 -10.76 -27.31 8.77
N PHE A 49 -10.14 -27.36 7.59
CA PHE A 49 -9.24 -26.31 7.18
C PHE A 49 -10.11 -25.06 7.15
N VAL A 50 -10.12 -24.34 8.27
CA VAL A 50 -10.32 -22.91 8.23
C VAL A 50 -9.14 -22.44 7.39
N THR A 51 -9.34 -22.35 6.08
CA THR A 51 -8.57 -21.40 5.30
C THR A 51 -8.87 -20.09 5.99
N ASP A 52 -7.92 -19.65 6.80
CA ASP A 52 -7.79 -18.26 7.19
C ASP A 52 -7.76 -17.52 5.86
N GLU A 53 -8.94 -17.16 5.34
CA GLU A 53 -9.10 -16.24 4.23
C GLU A 53 -8.60 -14.91 4.78
N ARG A 54 -7.28 -14.81 4.92
CA ARG A 54 -6.60 -13.55 5.06
C ARG A 54 -7.09 -12.77 3.86
N ALA A 55 -7.72 -11.63 4.12
CA ALA A 55 -7.97 -10.67 3.06
C ALA A 55 -6.57 -10.22 2.61
N ASP A 56 -6.09 -10.97 1.64
CA ASP A 56 -4.89 -10.82 0.86
C ASP A 56 -4.98 -9.45 0.21
N PHE A 57 -4.02 -8.56 0.50
CA PHE A 57 -3.98 -7.19 -0.05
C PHE A 57 -2.63 -6.94 -0.73
N ASP A 58 -2.63 -6.15 -1.80
CA ASP A 58 -1.44 -5.89 -2.61
C ASP A 58 -0.76 -4.54 -2.27
N VAL A 59 0.20 -4.12 -3.10
CA VAL A 59 0.91 -2.85 -2.91
C VAL A 59 -0.03 -1.64 -3.10
N ASP A 60 -1.01 -1.73 -3.99
CA ASP A 60 -2.00 -0.66 -4.23
C ASP A 60 -2.85 -0.45 -2.98
N ASP A 61 -3.32 -1.56 -2.39
CA ASP A 61 -4.05 -1.56 -1.14
C ASP A 61 -3.21 -1.03 0.03
N ALA A 62 -1.92 -1.39 0.09
CA ALA A 62 -1.01 -0.88 1.12
C ALA A 62 -0.88 0.66 1.05
N VAL A 63 -0.79 1.21 -0.16
CA VAL A 63 -0.74 2.65 -0.39
C VAL A 63 -2.05 3.32 0.08
N ILE A 64 -3.21 2.82 -0.35
CA ILE A 64 -4.51 3.36 0.10
C ILE A 64 -4.63 3.26 1.62
N LEU A 65 -4.28 2.13 2.20
CA LEU A 65 -4.37 1.87 3.63
C LEU A 65 -3.54 2.90 4.41
N LEU A 66 -2.31 3.18 3.98
CA LEU A 66 -1.44 4.16 4.64
C LEU A 66 -1.94 5.60 4.46
N VAL A 67 -2.33 6.00 3.24
CA VAL A 67 -2.82 7.37 2.99
C VAL A 67 -4.11 7.64 3.79
N GLY A 68 -5.02 6.67 3.81
CA GLY A 68 -6.31 6.76 4.51
C GLY A 68 -6.25 6.56 6.02
N SER A 69 -5.21 5.89 6.54
CA SER A 69 -5.05 5.66 7.98
C SER A 69 -4.87 6.96 8.78
N ASP A 70 -5.46 6.99 9.97
CA ASP A 70 -5.40 8.11 10.91
C ASP A 70 -3.95 8.36 11.37
N PRO A 71 -3.33 9.50 11.03
CA PRO A 71 -1.98 9.83 11.48
C PRO A 71 -1.94 10.49 12.88
N GLY A 72 -3.10 10.63 13.54
CA GLY A 72 -3.23 11.40 14.76
C GLY A 72 -3.20 12.92 14.49
N PRO A 73 -2.94 13.75 15.52
CA PRO A 73 -3.18 15.20 15.44
C PRO A 73 -2.12 15.99 14.67
N ARG A 74 -1.03 15.34 14.23
CA ARG A 74 0.14 16.01 13.65
C ARG A 74 0.06 16.19 12.14
N GLU A 75 -0.78 15.40 11.47
CA GLU A 75 -1.00 15.43 10.03
C GLU A 75 -2.49 15.28 9.74
N ARG A 76 -2.91 15.64 8.53
CA ARG A 76 -4.29 15.44 8.09
C ARG A 76 -4.46 14.01 7.55
N GLN A 77 -5.52 13.33 7.99
CA GLN A 77 -5.90 12.02 7.47
C GLN A 77 -6.31 12.11 5.99
N GLY A 78 -6.05 11.05 5.23
CA GLY A 78 -6.37 10.98 3.81
C GLY A 78 -5.35 11.69 2.92
N GLN A 79 -4.20 12.10 3.46
CA GLN A 79 -3.11 12.66 2.68
C GLN A 79 -1.73 12.24 3.21
N ILE A 80 -0.76 12.14 2.30
CA ILE A 80 0.67 12.00 2.59
C ILE A 80 1.43 12.96 1.68
N ARG A 81 2.32 13.75 2.28
CA ARG A 81 3.18 14.70 1.56
C ARG A 81 4.53 14.08 1.22
N GLY A 82 4.95 14.21 -0.03
CA GLY A 82 6.21 13.67 -0.55
C GLY A 82 6.17 12.17 -0.87
N ILE A 83 6.63 11.83 -2.06
CA ILE A 83 6.71 10.44 -2.53
C ILE A 83 7.73 9.61 -1.74
N THR A 84 8.89 10.18 -1.41
CA THR A 84 9.91 9.50 -0.61
C THR A 84 9.36 9.13 0.78
N ARG A 85 8.55 10.02 1.38
CA ARG A 85 7.88 9.74 2.66
C ARG A 85 6.92 8.56 2.53
N LEU A 86 6.05 8.56 1.51
CA LEU A 86 5.13 7.46 1.26
C LEU A 86 5.89 6.14 1.05
N GLU A 87 6.93 6.15 0.23
CA GLU A 87 7.75 4.97 -0.04
C GLU A 87 8.39 4.41 1.24
N LYS A 88 8.94 5.28 2.10
CA LYS A 88 9.52 4.81 3.38
C LYS A 88 8.45 4.27 4.32
N LEU A 89 7.23 4.81 4.30
CA LEU A 89 6.13 4.28 5.10
C LEU A 89 5.67 2.90 4.59
N VAL A 90 5.61 2.68 3.27
CA VAL A 90 5.31 1.35 2.70
C VAL A 90 6.42 0.36 3.07
N PHE A 91 7.70 0.76 2.97
CA PHE A 91 8.83 -0.07 3.37
C PHE A 91 8.73 -0.49 4.84
N LEU A 92 8.42 0.45 5.74
CA LEU A 92 8.29 0.16 7.17
C LEU A 92 7.05 -0.66 7.49
N LEU A 93 5.95 -0.50 6.75
CA LEU A 93 4.78 -1.38 6.86
C LEU A 93 5.19 -2.83 6.53
N GLU A 94 5.88 -3.04 5.41
CA GLU A 94 6.34 -4.38 5.01
C GLU A 94 7.32 -4.99 6.01
N ARG A 95 8.23 -4.19 6.58
CA ARG A 95 9.37 -4.69 7.38
C ARG A 95 9.13 -4.74 8.89
N GLU A 96 8.31 -3.85 9.43
CA GLU A 96 8.15 -3.69 10.90
C GLU A 96 6.81 -4.18 11.43
N THR A 97 5.88 -4.62 10.57
CA THR A 97 4.53 -5.02 10.99
C THR A 97 4.17 -6.40 10.48
N SER A 98 3.19 -7.04 11.12
CA SER A 98 2.68 -8.33 10.62
C SER A 98 1.88 -8.17 9.32
N ALA A 99 1.37 -6.96 9.04
CA ALA A 99 0.73 -6.60 7.77
C ALA A 99 1.62 -6.91 6.55
N GLY A 100 2.94 -6.74 6.65
CA GLY A 100 3.87 -7.11 5.57
C GLY A 100 3.82 -8.59 5.20
N GLY A 101 3.62 -9.48 6.18
CA GLY A 101 3.46 -10.92 5.95
C GLY A 101 2.06 -11.32 5.45
N ALA A 102 1.10 -10.38 5.44
CA ALA A 102 -0.25 -10.57 4.92
C ALA A 102 -0.42 -10.00 3.51
N MET A 103 0.62 -9.37 2.95
CA MET A 103 0.59 -8.90 1.56
C MET A 103 0.69 -10.08 0.60
N THR A 104 -0.05 -10.00 -0.51
CA THR A 104 -0.02 -11.02 -1.58
C THR A 104 1.28 -11.06 -2.35
N GLU A 105 1.96 -9.93 -2.38
CA GLU A 105 3.25 -9.75 -3.02
C GLU A 105 4.16 -8.85 -2.19
N SER A 106 5.47 -9.04 -2.36
CA SER A 106 6.48 -8.12 -1.86
C SER A 106 6.48 -6.85 -2.71
N ALA A 107 6.71 -5.69 -2.09
CA ALA A 107 6.93 -4.46 -2.84
C ALA A 107 8.31 -4.40 -3.52
N ASP A 108 9.16 -5.42 -3.30
CA ASP A 108 10.44 -5.62 -3.99
C ASP A 108 11.41 -4.44 -3.82
N PHE A 109 11.60 -4.03 -2.56
CA PHE A 109 12.52 -2.96 -2.23
C PHE A 109 13.98 -3.33 -2.53
N GLU A 110 14.71 -2.38 -3.11
CA GLU A 110 16.14 -2.46 -3.39
C GLU A 110 16.91 -1.22 -2.90
N PRO A 111 18.22 -1.33 -2.60
CA PRO A 111 19.04 -0.18 -2.21
C PRO A 111 19.21 0.80 -3.38
N TYR A 112 18.88 2.07 -3.16
CA TYR A 112 18.97 3.13 -4.18
C TYR A 112 19.42 4.48 -3.59
N ASN A 113 19.31 5.55 -4.37
CA ASN A 113 19.84 6.89 -4.08
C ASN A 113 19.40 7.48 -2.72
N PHE A 114 18.21 7.11 -2.23
CA PHE A 114 17.65 7.61 -0.96
C PHE A 114 17.30 6.49 0.03
N GLY A 115 17.93 5.33 -0.13
CA GLY A 115 17.67 4.16 0.69
C GLY A 115 16.79 3.14 -0.05
N PRO A 116 15.87 2.44 0.63
CA PRO A 116 15.03 1.43 -0.01
C PRO A 116 14.09 2.07 -1.02
N PHE A 117 14.14 1.60 -2.26
CA PHE A 117 13.32 2.04 -3.39
C PHE A 117 12.47 0.89 -3.91
N SER A 118 11.23 1.17 -4.32
CA SER A 118 10.36 0.18 -4.95
C SER A 118 9.69 0.73 -6.20
N GLN A 119 10.00 0.13 -7.36
CA GLN A 119 9.28 0.43 -8.60
C GLN A 119 7.78 0.10 -8.49
N LYS A 120 7.40 -0.91 -7.71
CA LYS A 120 5.99 -1.29 -7.51
C LYS A 120 5.20 -0.21 -6.78
N VAL A 121 5.79 0.48 -5.80
CA VAL A 121 5.12 1.61 -5.14
C VAL A 121 4.82 2.73 -6.14
N TYR A 122 5.73 3.01 -7.08
CA TYR A 122 5.47 4.00 -8.14
C TYR A 122 4.38 3.54 -9.11
N GLN A 123 4.39 2.26 -9.48
CA GLN A 123 3.33 1.68 -10.32
C GLN A 123 1.97 1.75 -9.64
N ALA A 124 1.89 1.42 -8.35
CA ALA A 124 0.69 1.53 -7.53
C ALA A 124 0.14 2.96 -7.53
N LEU A 125 1.01 3.95 -7.29
CA LEU A 125 0.63 5.37 -7.36
C LEU A 125 0.08 5.75 -8.73
N THR A 126 0.73 5.35 -9.83
CA THR A 126 0.25 5.59 -11.19
C THR A 126 -1.12 4.95 -11.43
N THR A 127 -1.30 3.70 -11.02
CA THR A 127 -2.57 2.96 -11.16
C THR A 127 -3.70 3.63 -10.37
N LEU A 128 -3.46 3.95 -9.09
CA LEU A 128 -4.45 4.55 -8.20
C LEU A 128 -4.85 5.97 -8.63
N THR A 129 -3.90 6.76 -9.13
CA THR A 129 -4.22 8.08 -9.73
C THR A 129 -5.01 7.93 -11.02
N ALA A 130 -4.61 7.01 -11.91
CA ALA A 130 -5.34 6.76 -13.17
C ALA A 130 -6.77 6.23 -12.92
N ALA A 131 -6.97 5.46 -11.86
CA ALA A 131 -8.28 4.98 -11.42
C ALA A 131 -9.10 6.05 -10.66
N GLY A 132 -8.52 7.22 -10.36
CA GLY A 132 -9.20 8.31 -9.67
C GLY A 132 -9.35 8.11 -8.16
N LEU A 133 -8.58 7.21 -7.54
CA LEU A 133 -8.57 7.01 -6.08
C LEU A 133 -7.65 8.01 -5.36
N LEU A 134 -6.59 8.45 -6.03
CA LEU A 134 -5.65 9.44 -5.52
C LEU A 134 -5.58 10.66 -6.42
N ASN A 135 -5.63 11.84 -5.81
CA ASN A 135 -5.10 13.05 -6.39
C ASN A 135 -3.59 13.08 -6.14
N ASP A 136 -2.84 13.25 -7.21
CA ASP A 136 -1.41 13.50 -7.19
C ASP A 136 -1.19 14.97 -7.53
N THR A 137 -1.04 15.77 -6.48
CA THR A 137 -0.72 17.19 -6.63
C THR A 137 0.79 17.29 -6.65
N ALA A 138 1.36 17.39 -7.85
CA ALA A 138 2.73 17.85 -8.03
C ALA A 138 2.77 19.34 -7.63
N GLU A 139 2.79 19.65 -6.33
CA GLU A 139 3.03 21.01 -5.86
C GLU A 139 4.54 21.26 -5.83
N THR A 140 4.95 22.46 -6.24
CA THR A 140 6.31 22.95 -6.09
C THR A 140 6.62 23.10 -4.60
N SER A 141 7.21 22.08 -3.97
CA SER A 141 7.80 22.25 -2.64
C SER A 141 9.20 22.83 -2.77
N ALA A 142 9.45 23.89 -2.01
CA ALA A 142 10.77 24.51 -1.90
C ALA A 142 11.78 23.67 -1.06
N SER A 143 11.49 22.40 -0.75
CA SER A 143 12.34 21.56 0.10
C SER A 143 13.34 20.75 -0.71
N ASN A 144 14.62 20.88 -0.37
CA ASN A 144 15.73 20.24 -1.09
C ASN A 144 15.81 18.71 -0.96
N GLU A 145 15.00 18.09 -0.10
CA GLU A 145 15.18 16.68 0.31
C GLU A 145 14.65 15.68 -0.73
N ASP A 146 13.68 16.07 -1.58
CA ASP A 146 13.02 15.20 -2.58
C ASP A 146 13.54 15.42 -4.02
N GLN A 147 14.55 16.29 -4.20
CA GLN A 147 15.02 16.80 -5.50
C GLN A 147 15.61 15.76 -6.45
N TYR A 148 15.92 14.56 -5.97
CA TYR A 148 16.81 13.65 -6.65
C TYR A 148 16.14 12.39 -7.22
N GLU A 149 14.90 12.07 -6.82
CA GLU A 149 14.21 10.83 -7.25
C GLU A 149 13.63 10.95 -8.67
N ILE A 150 13.16 12.13 -9.09
CA ILE A 150 12.48 12.32 -10.38
C ILE A 150 13.45 12.32 -11.57
N ALA A 151 14.64 12.91 -11.40
CA ALA A 151 15.62 13.04 -12.48
C ALA A 151 16.13 11.70 -13.03
N GLN A 152 16.07 10.64 -12.22
CA GLN A 152 16.56 9.29 -12.59
C GLN A 152 15.45 8.36 -13.09
N ILE A 153 14.18 8.57 -12.69
CA ILE A 153 13.06 7.70 -13.08
C ILE A 153 12.54 8.04 -14.49
N VAL A 154 12.58 9.31 -14.89
CA VAL A 154 11.95 9.76 -16.16
C VAL A 154 12.89 9.78 -17.35
N GLY A 155 14.21 9.74 -17.16
CA GLY A 155 15.18 9.61 -18.24
C GLY A 155 14.96 10.61 -19.40
N VAL A 156 15.03 11.92 -19.15
CA VAL A 156 15.03 12.93 -20.22
C VAL A 156 15.92 14.13 -19.87
N ASP A 157 16.79 14.49 -20.80
CA ASP A 157 17.50 15.77 -20.94
C ASP A 157 16.54 16.97 -21.07
N ALA A 158 15.78 17.26 -20.03
CA ALA A 158 14.92 18.44 -19.95
C ALA A 158 14.74 18.84 -18.48
N ALA A 159 15.72 19.55 -17.93
CA ALA A 159 15.49 20.32 -16.72
C ALA A 159 14.82 21.66 -17.10
N PRO A 160 13.66 21.96 -16.50
CA PRO A 160 13.44 23.27 -15.91
C PRO A 160 13.63 23.17 -14.39
N ALA A 161 14.22 24.22 -13.83
CA ALA A 161 14.59 24.36 -12.43
C ALA A 161 13.40 24.62 -11.51
N GLU A 162 12.45 23.69 -11.42
CA GLU A 162 11.33 23.75 -10.48
C GLU A 162 10.98 22.33 -10.01
N TYR A 163 11.49 21.97 -8.84
CA TYR A 163 11.37 20.64 -8.26
C TYR A 163 10.02 20.53 -7.53
N SER A 164 9.13 19.66 -8.00
CA SER A 164 7.83 19.42 -7.36
C SER A 164 7.88 18.20 -6.45
N THR A 165 7.31 18.33 -5.25
CA THR A 165 6.99 17.16 -4.43
C THR A 165 5.63 16.65 -4.86
N ARG A 166 5.55 15.35 -5.12
CA ARG A 166 4.26 14.69 -5.35
C ARG A 166 3.61 14.45 -4.00
N ASP A 167 2.54 15.20 -3.75
CA ASP A 167 1.68 15.01 -2.60
C ASP A 167 0.46 14.19 -3.03
N PHE A 168 0.06 13.25 -2.17
CA PHE A 168 -1.02 12.32 -2.45
C PHE A 168 -2.18 12.56 -1.49
N GLU A 169 -3.37 12.74 -2.04
CA GLU A 169 -4.62 12.88 -1.28
C GLU A 169 -5.67 11.91 -1.82
N LEU A 170 -6.40 11.22 -0.94
CA LEU A 170 -7.54 10.41 -1.34
C LEU A 170 -8.62 11.31 -1.95
N THR A 171 -9.15 10.89 -3.10
CA THR A 171 -10.40 11.46 -3.64
C THR A 171 -11.61 10.99 -2.82
N GLU A 172 -12.82 11.40 -3.20
CA GLU A 172 -14.04 10.81 -2.64
C GLU A 172 -14.09 9.30 -2.89
N LEU A 173 -13.81 8.88 -4.13
CA LEU A 173 -13.75 7.46 -4.49
C LEU A 173 -12.66 6.71 -3.69
N GLY A 174 -11.49 7.33 -3.49
CA GLY A 174 -10.42 6.75 -2.68
C GLY A 174 -10.82 6.57 -1.21
N ARG A 175 -11.61 7.50 -0.65
CA ARG A 175 -12.14 7.37 0.72
C ARG A 175 -13.18 6.25 0.84
N ASP A 176 -14.05 6.11 -0.15
CA ASP A 176 -15.02 5.00 -0.19
C ASP A 176 -14.31 3.65 -0.32
N TYR A 177 -13.30 3.58 -1.18
CA TYR A 177 -12.46 2.40 -1.32
C TYR A 177 -11.73 2.05 -0.02
N PHE A 178 -11.10 3.03 0.64
CA PHE A 178 -10.48 2.85 1.96
C PHE A 178 -11.47 2.33 3.02
N ALA A 179 -12.71 2.84 3.02
CA ALA A 179 -13.75 2.39 3.95
C ALA A 179 -14.17 0.93 3.71
N VAL A 180 -14.20 0.47 2.45
CA VAL A 180 -14.42 -0.94 2.12
C VAL A 180 -13.21 -1.78 2.50
N LEU A 181 -12.00 -1.38 2.09
CA LEU A 181 -10.75 -2.09 2.36
C LEU A 181 -10.57 -2.37 3.87
N THR A 182 -10.78 -1.38 4.73
CA THR A 182 -10.65 -1.54 6.20
C THR A 182 -11.73 -2.41 6.84
N ARG A 183 -12.84 -2.66 6.15
CA ARG A 183 -13.87 -3.61 6.60
C ARG A 183 -13.48 -5.04 6.28
N GLU A 184 -12.90 -5.27 5.11
CA GLU A 184 -12.49 -6.59 4.63
C GLU A 184 -11.15 -7.05 5.24
N LEU A 185 -10.21 -6.12 5.47
CA LEU A 185 -8.92 -6.46 6.06
C LEU A 185 -9.01 -6.92 7.53
N PRO A 186 -8.10 -7.82 7.96
CA PRO A 186 -7.96 -8.17 9.36
C PRO A 186 -7.75 -6.92 10.21
N LYS A 187 -8.41 -6.87 11.38
CA LYS A 187 -8.34 -5.69 12.26
C LYS A 187 -6.92 -5.38 12.74
N VAL A 188 -6.09 -6.41 12.88
CA VAL A 188 -4.66 -6.25 13.19
C VAL A 188 -3.92 -5.49 12.08
N THR A 189 -4.12 -5.83 10.81
CA THR A 189 -3.53 -5.14 9.66
C THR A 189 -3.90 -3.66 9.64
N VAL A 190 -5.19 -3.37 9.82
CA VAL A 190 -5.70 -1.99 9.86
C VAL A 190 -5.13 -1.21 11.05
N SER A 191 -5.04 -1.84 12.24
CA SER A 191 -4.47 -1.17 13.41
C SER A 191 -2.97 -0.92 13.26
N GLU A 192 -2.21 -1.87 12.70
CA GLU A 192 -0.77 -1.73 12.53
C GLU A 192 -0.43 -0.61 11.54
N ALA A 193 -1.19 -0.48 10.43
CA ALA A 193 -1.02 0.62 9.50
C ALA A 193 -1.32 1.98 10.15
N ALA A 194 -2.38 2.05 10.97
CA ALA A 194 -2.71 3.27 11.71
C ALA A 194 -1.66 3.62 12.78
N ASP A 195 -1.16 2.63 13.51
CA ASP A 195 -0.12 2.82 14.53
C ASP A 195 1.20 3.26 13.90
N LEU A 196 1.57 2.68 12.74
CA LEU A 196 2.73 3.09 11.97
C LEU A 196 2.59 4.53 11.47
N ARG A 197 1.42 4.90 10.92
CA ARG A 197 1.13 6.28 10.51
C ARG A 197 1.24 7.25 11.67
N LYS A 198 0.67 6.93 12.84
CA LYS A 198 0.76 7.76 14.06
C LYS A 198 2.19 7.91 14.56
N ARG A 199 2.97 6.83 14.54
CA ARG A 199 4.34 6.80 15.04
C ARG A 199 5.25 7.78 14.31
N PHE A 200 5.14 7.83 12.98
CA PHE A 200 5.98 8.68 12.14
C PHE A 200 5.32 10.03 11.79
N ALA A 201 4.08 10.25 12.18
CA ALA A 201 3.39 11.51 11.95
C ALA A 201 4.15 12.70 12.58
N GLY A 202 4.34 13.75 11.77
CA GLY A 202 5.07 14.96 12.16
C GLY A 202 6.59 14.81 12.25
N TRP A 203 7.15 13.65 11.94
CA TRP A 203 8.60 13.53 11.72
C TRP A 203 8.97 14.24 10.41
N SER A 204 10.07 14.98 10.42
CA SER A 204 10.63 15.48 9.15
C SER A 204 11.06 14.31 8.27
N LEU A 205 11.09 14.52 6.96
CA LEU A 205 11.57 13.49 6.04
C LEU A 205 12.98 13.04 6.40
N ARG A 206 13.89 13.97 6.69
CA ARG A 206 15.24 13.66 7.20
C ARG A 206 15.23 12.71 8.42
N GLN A 207 14.34 12.92 9.39
CA GLN A 207 14.24 12.03 10.56
C GLN A 207 13.77 10.62 10.17
N LEU A 208 12.79 10.52 9.25
CA LEU A 208 12.29 9.25 8.75
C LEU A 208 13.37 8.49 7.96
N VAL A 209 14.06 9.18 7.05
CA VAL A 209 15.18 8.60 6.27
C VAL A 209 16.30 8.14 7.20
N ARG A 210 16.67 8.96 8.19
CA ARG A 210 17.68 8.58 9.19
C ARG A 210 17.29 7.33 9.95
N TYR A 211 16.03 7.23 10.39
CA TYR A 211 15.52 6.05 11.09
C TYR A 211 15.68 4.77 10.26
N VAL A 212 15.36 4.86 8.95
CA VAL A 212 15.53 3.75 8.01
C VAL A 212 17.02 3.40 7.89
N TYR A 213 17.89 4.41 7.74
CA TYR A 213 19.33 4.17 7.52
C TYR A 213 20.01 3.52 8.72
N GLU A 214 19.65 3.94 9.93
CA GLU A 214 20.21 3.38 11.17
C GLU A 214 19.79 1.91 11.41
N ARG A 215 18.69 1.44 10.80
CA ARG A 215 18.13 0.09 11.02
C ARG A 215 18.35 -0.86 9.87
N TYR A 216 18.40 -0.33 8.65
CA TYR A 216 18.41 -1.10 7.42
C TYR A 216 19.61 -0.67 6.57
N ASP A 217 20.80 -0.77 7.15
CA ASP A 217 22.05 -0.32 6.52
C ASP A 217 22.28 -0.92 5.12
N ASP A 218 21.87 -2.17 4.91
CA ASP A 218 21.94 -2.85 3.61
C ASP A 218 21.21 -2.09 2.49
N TYR A 219 20.15 -1.34 2.82
CA TYR A 219 19.40 -0.52 1.88
C TYR A 219 20.01 0.86 1.64
N THR A 220 21.10 1.20 2.32
CA THR A 220 21.76 2.51 2.21
C THR A 220 23.02 2.49 1.33
N LYS A 221 23.44 1.31 0.85
CA LYS A 221 24.71 1.11 0.13
C LYS A 221 24.87 1.98 -1.13
N ASN A 222 23.75 2.29 -1.79
CA ASN A 222 23.72 3.12 -3.00
C ASN A 222 23.24 4.55 -2.72
N SER A 223 23.05 4.93 -1.44
CA SER A 223 22.50 6.22 -1.09
C SER A 223 23.50 7.35 -1.33
N LEU A 224 23.03 8.38 -2.04
CA LEU A 224 23.79 9.59 -2.34
C LEU A 224 23.89 10.54 -1.14
N ILE A 225 23.03 10.33 -0.12
CA ILE A 225 22.94 11.20 1.07
C ILE A 225 23.26 10.46 2.38
N ARG A 226 23.84 9.25 2.31
CA ARG A 226 24.16 8.45 3.51
C ARG A 226 25.00 9.22 4.52
N GLU A 227 26.09 9.83 4.08
CA GLU A 227 26.98 10.62 4.96
C GLU A 227 26.28 11.85 5.55
N ASP A 228 25.41 12.52 4.78
CA ASP A 228 24.66 13.69 5.24
C ASP A 228 23.57 13.35 6.27
N ILE A 229 23.11 12.09 6.26
CA ILE A 229 22.08 11.58 7.16
C ILE A 229 22.70 10.98 8.44
N LEU A 230 23.73 10.15 8.30
CA LEU A 230 24.35 9.42 9.41
C LEU A 230 25.56 10.15 10.04
N GLY A 231 26.18 11.08 9.31
CA GLY A 231 27.47 11.65 9.64
C GLY A 231 28.62 10.88 8.97
N LYS A 232 29.79 11.52 8.89
CA LYS A 232 31.02 10.85 8.48
C LYS A 232 31.52 9.95 9.62
N GLU A 233 31.84 8.71 9.28
CA GLU A 233 32.55 7.78 10.18
C GLU A 233 33.99 8.25 10.46
#